data_AF-A0A6J7RSC6-F1
#
_entry.id   AF-A0A6J7RSC6-F1
#
_cell.length_a   1.000
_cell.length_b   1.000
_cell.length_c   1.000
_cell.angle_alpha   90.00
_cell.angle_beta   90.00
_cell.angle_gamma   90.00
#
_symmetry.space_group_name_H-M   'P 1'
#
loop_
_entity.id
_entity.type
_entity.pdbx_description
1 polymer ?
#
loop_
_entity_poly.entity_id
_entity_poly.type
_entity_poly.pdbx_seq_one_letter_code
_entity_poly.pdbx_strand_id
1 'polypeptide(L)'
;MAALIKKWSSKDAKQCIITPSDLDNKYSRGVLGVITGSAQYPGAAVLTTSAAAATGIGMIRFYSSSGLAHLVLHSTPSVVVFPGNVSAWIVGSGIDAKKYSSFTTWLRHRHFKSLKIQGVPTVLDAGALHLAGKLEQPTVITPHCGELARLLTSRGVSVTSEAIEGNPKKWVVTAAKTLGVTVLLKGSRTYVAQDDFLIELPIATPWLATAGSGDVLTGILGSLIATNFIEILNDKNRLAEIAATAALIHANAAKNASQGGPIPAESIIPEISGAITQLLK
;
A
#
# COMPACT_ATOMS: atom_id res chain seq x y z
N MET A 1 -24.85 10.91 -8.91
CA MET A 1 -25.23 9.66 -8.20
C MET A 1 -24.54 9.65 -6.85
N ALA A 2 -25.24 9.25 -5.79
CA ALA A 2 -24.64 9.07 -4.47
C ALA A 2 -23.76 7.81 -4.48
N ALA A 3 -22.54 7.89 -3.96
CA ALA A 3 -21.64 6.74 -3.86
C ALA A 3 -22.28 5.64 -3.00
N LEU A 4 -22.14 4.39 -3.40
CA LEU A 4 -22.55 3.25 -2.59
C LEU A 4 -21.58 3.11 -1.43
N ILE A 5 -22.04 3.41 -0.21
CA ILE A 5 -21.21 3.33 1.00
C ILE A 5 -21.32 1.94 1.60
N LYS A 6 -20.21 1.19 1.60
CA LYS A 6 -20.06 -0.09 2.29
C LYS A 6 -19.22 0.09 3.54
N LYS A 7 -19.73 -0.34 4.70
CA LYS A 7 -18.90 -0.45 5.92
C LYS A 7 -18.09 -1.75 5.81
N TRP A 8 -16.77 -1.68 6.00
CA TRP A 8 -15.91 -2.87 5.89
C TRP A 8 -15.91 -3.67 7.19
N SER A 9 -16.29 -4.94 7.11
CA SER A 9 -16.33 -5.85 8.26
C SER A 9 -15.22 -6.91 8.20
N SER A 10 -14.99 -7.60 9.32
CA SER A 10 -14.08 -8.76 9.35
C SER A 10 -14.52 -9.88 8.40
N LYS A 11 -15.83 -10.03 8.15
CA LYS A 11 -16.36 -11.03 7.20
C LYS A 11 -15.99 -10.69 5.76
N ASP A 12 -16.06 -9.41 5.38
CA ASP A 12 -15.62 -8.96 4.06
C ASP A 12 -14.11 -9.12 3.90
N ALA A 13 -13.35 -8.75 4.94
CA ALA A 13 -11.90 -8.87 4.96
C ALA A 13 -11.42 -10.33 4.78
N LYS A 14 -12.09 -11.29 5.42
CA LYS A 14 -11.80 -12.73 5.29
C LYS A 14 -11.83 -13.21 3.85
N GLN A 15 -12.70 -12.66 3.00
CA GLN A 15 -12.82 -13.05 1.58
C GLN A 15 -11.64 -12.57 0.73
N CYS A 16 -10.89 -11.57 1.18
CA CYS A 16 -9.72 -11.03 0.48
C CYS A 16 -8.40 -11.66 0.95
N ILE A 17 -8.43 -12.56 1.94
CA ILE A 17 -7.25 -13.25 2.46
C ILE A 17 -7.21 -14.64 1.85
N ILE A 18 -6.22 -14.88 0.98
CA ILE A 18 -6.02 -16.18 0.34
C ILE A 18 -5.23 -17.09 1.30
N THR A 19 -5.88 -18.15 1.77
CA THR A 19 -5.23 -19.20 2.57
C THR A 19 -4.50 -20.17 1.62
N PRO A 20 -3.20 -20.41 1.80
CA PRO A 20 -2.46 -21.37 0.98
C PRO A 20 -3.00 -22.80 1.11
N SER A 21 -2.92 -23.53 0.00
CA SER A 21 -3.22 -24.96 -0.10
C SER A 21 -1.95 -25.80 -0.26
N ASP A 22 -2.06 -27.12 -0.20
CA ASP A 22 -0.92 -28.04 -0.37
C ASP A 22 -0.29 -28.00 -1.79
N LEU A 23 -0.98 -27.39 -2.75
CA LEU A 23 -0.50 -27.22 -4.13
C LEU A 23 0.30 -25.94 -4.32
N ASP A 24 0.31 -25.05 -3.32
CA ASP A 24 0.93 -23.74 -3.44
C ASP A 24 2.44 -23.75 -3.25
N ASN A 25 3.12 -22.91 -4.03
CA ASN A 25 4.55 -22.65 -3.91
C ASN A 25 4.81 -21.14 -3.79
N LYS A 26 6.07 -20.77 -3.56
CA LYS A 26 6.50 -19.36 -3.38
C LYS A 26 6.13 -18.43 -4.54
N TYR A 27 5.90 -18.95 -5.74
CA TYR A 27 5.50 -18.16 -6.90
C TYR A 27 3.97 -18.10 -7.05
N SER A 28 3.23 -19.18 -6.77
CA SER A 28 1.76 -19.18 -6.81
C SER A 28 1.17 -18.29 -5.71
N ARG A 29 1.87 -18.16 -4.58
CA ARG A 29 1.53 -17.26 -3.47
C ARG A 29 1.84 -15.78 -3.73
N GLY A 30 2.06 -15.40 -4.99
CA GLY A 30 2.35 -14.03 -5.39
C GLY A 30 3.80 -13.62 -5.16
N VAL A 31 4.31 -12.81 -6.09
CA VAL A 31 5.64 -12.20 -5.98
C VAL A 31 5.52 -10.69 -5.95
N LEU A 32 6.05 -10.05 -4.91
CA LEU A 32 5.95 -8.60 -4.72
C LEU A 32 7.25 -7.91 -5.14
N GLY A 33 7.17 -6.96 -6.07
CA GLY A 33 8.26 -6.05 -6.40
C GLY A 33 8.22 -4.81 -5.50
N VAL A 34 9.34 -4.48 -4.86
CA VAL A 34 9.42 -3.36 -3.91
C VAL A 34 10.49 -2.36 -4.36
N ILE A 35 10.05 -1.13 -4.65
CA ILE A 35 10.90 0.04 -4.98
C ILE A 35 10.60 1.11 -3.93
N THR A 36 11.19 0.94 -2.74
CA THR A 36 11.03 1.88 -1.62
C THR A 36 12.38 2.22 -0.99
N GLY A 37 12.40 3.32 -0.25
CA GLY A 37 13.57 3.85 0.44
C GLY A 37 14.52 4.67 -0.43
N SER A 38 15.32 5.46 0.27
CA SER A 38 16.42 6.22 -0.28
C SER A 38 17.53 6.36 0.76
N ALA A 39 18.67 6.91 0.38
CA ALA A 39 19.76 7.19 1.33
C ALA A 39 19.30 8.07 2.51
N GLN A 40 18.32 8.96 2.29
CA GLN A 40 17.76 9.84 3.32
C GLN A 40 16.69 9.15 4.17
N TYR A 41 15.96 8.19 3.58
CA TYR A 41 14.88 7.47 4.23
C TYR A 41 15.05 5.95 4.06
N PRO A 42 16.09 5.34 4.65
CA PRO A 42 16.32 3.90 4.54
C PRO A 42 15.28 3.08 5.32
N GLY A 43 14.76 3.61 6.43
CA GLY A 43 13.77 2.92 7.28
C GLY A 43 12.48 2.56 6.54
N ALA A 44 12.07 3.39 5.58
CA ALA A 44 10.92 3.12 4.70
C ALA A 44 11.05 1.79 3.95
N ALA A 45 12.25 1.46 3.45
CA ALA A 45 12.49 0.18 2.80
C ALA A 45 12.33 -0.98 3.78
N VAL A 46 12.97 -0.87 4.95
CA VAL A 46 12.98 -1.91 5.98
C VAL A 46 11.56 -2.19 6.51
N LEU A 47 10.80 -1.14 6.85
CA LEU A 47 9.44 -1.26 7.36
C LEU A 47 8.51 -1.88 6.31
N THR A 48 8.57 -1.40 5.06
CA THR A 48 7.74 -1.91 3.97
C THR A 48 8.01 -3.40 3.71
N THR A 49 9.28 -3.79 3.59
CA THR A 49 9.64 -5.19 3.29
C THR A 49 9.33 -6.13 4.47
N SER A 50 9.57 -5.68 5.70
CA SER A 50 9.27 -6.46 6.90
C SER A 50 7.77 -6.69 7.06
N ALA A 51 6.97 -5.65 6.85
CA ALA A 51 5.51 -5.75 6.92
C ALA A 51 4.94 -6.65 5.80
N ALA A 52 5.47 -6.53 4.58
CA ALA A 52 5.08 -7.40 3.47
C ALA A 52 5.38 -8.88 3.77
N ALA A 53 6.55 -9.16 4.34
CA ALA A 53 6.94 -10.52 4.74
C ALA A 53 6.02 -11.08 5.84
N ALA A 54 5.73 -10.28 6.87
CA ALA A 54 4.86 -10.66 7.97
C ALA A 54 3.40 -10.90 7.54
N THR A 55 2.98 -10.37 6.39
CA THR A 55 1.63 -10.56 5.81
C THR A 55 1.48 -11.91 5.10
N GLY A 56 2.58 -12.65 4.85
CA GLY A 56 2.52 -14.00 4.27
C GLY A 56 2.59 -14.06 2.74
N ILE A 57 3.31 -13.13 2.11
CA ILE A 57 3.63 -13.18 0.67
C ILE A 57 4.52 -14.38 0.31
N GLY A 58 4.39 -14.93 -0.89
CA GLY A 58 5.25 -16.00 -1.38
C GLY A 58 6.72 -15.60 -1.58
N MET A 59 6.96 -14.45 -2.22
CA MET A 59 8.31 -13.94 -2.47
C MET A 59 8.33 -12.41 -2.56
N ILE A 60 9.38 -11.79 -2.03
CA ILE A 60 9.65 -10.36 -2.17
C ILE A 60 10.89 -10.16 -3.03
N ARG A 61 10.78 -9.33 -4.06
CA ARG A 61 11.92 -8.84 -4.84
C ARG A 61 12.16 -7.37 -4.52
N PHE A 62 13.27 -7.08 -3.87
CA PHE A 62 13.65 -5.72 -3.52
C PHE A 62 14.60 -5.13 -4.56
N TYR A 63 14.25 -3.95 -5.07
CA TYR A 63 14.97 -3.27 -6.13
C TYR A 63 15.58 -1.98 -5.60
N SER A 64 16.87 -2.03 -5.25
CA SER A 64 17.59 -0.88 -4.71
C SER A 64 19.10 -0.99 -4.91
N SER A 65 19.82 0.05 -4.49
CA SER A 65 21.29 0.02 -4.42
C SER A 65 21.77 -0.92 -3.31
N SER A 66 23.03 -1.34 -3.39
CA SER A 66 23.65 -2.30 -2.45
C SER A 66 23.51 -1.88 -0.98
N GLY A 67 23.69 -0.59 -0.65
CA GLY A 67 23.60 -0.11 0.73
C GLY A 67 22.22 -0.33 1.39
N LEU A 68 21.14 -0.07 0.66
CA LEU A 68 19.78 -0.32 1.17
C LEU A 68 19.45 -1.82 1.21
N ALA A 69 19.96 -2.58 0.24
CA ALA A 69 19.81 -4.04 0.21
C ALA A 69 20.38 -4.70 1.47
N HIS A 70 21.55 -4.27 1.96
CA HIS A 70 22.12 -4.82 3.20
C HIS A 70 21.25 -4.56 4.43
N LEU A 71 20.65 -3.37 4.56
CA LEU A 71 19.75 -3.06 5.67
C LEU A 71 18.49 -3.93 5.64
N VAL A 72 17.89 -4.07 4.46
CA VAL A 72 16.71 -4.93 4.26
C VAL A 72 17.03 -6.39 4.56
N LEU A 73 18.16 -6.91 4.05
CA LEU A 73 18.56 -8.30 4.27
C LEU A 73 18.90 -8.60 5.74
N HIS A 74 19.37 -7.60 6.49
CA HIS A 74 19.63 -7.76 7.93
C HIS A 74 18.33 -7.95 8.72
N SER A 75 17.29 -7.18 8.41
CA SER A 75 15.99 -7.28 9.10
C SER A 75 15.06 -8.37 8.51
N THR A 76 15.14 -8.63 7.22
CA THR A 76 14.25 -9.55 6.50
C THR A 76 15.06 -10.40 5.50
N PRO A 77 15.75 -11.44 5.98
CA PRO A 77 16.66 -12.25 5.14
C PRO A 77 15.95 -13.07 4.06
N SER A 78 14.62 -13.22 4.13
CA SER A 78 13.82 -13.88 3.09
C SER A 78 13.62 -13.03 1.82
N VAL A 79 13.98 -11.75 1.85
CA VAL A 79 13.90 -10.86 0.69
C VAL A 79 14.97 -11.19 -0.34
N VAL A 80 14.59 -11.21 -1.61
CA VAL A 80 15.51 -11.47 -2.72
C VAL A 80 15.87 -10.17 -3.43
N VAL A 81 17.16 -9.84 -3.48
CA VAL A 81 17.69 -8.65 -4.16
C VAL A 81 18.11 -9.02 -5.57
N PHE A 82 17.13 -9.38 -6.39
CA PHE A 82 17.35 -9.80 -7.78
C PHE A 82 16.15 -9.45 -8.67
N PRO A 83 16.36 -8.97 -9.91
CA PRO A 83 15.27 -8.63 -10.82
C PRO A 83 14.49 -9.86 -11.32
N GLY A 84 13.19 -9.70 -11.58
CA GLY A 84 12.34 -10.75 -12.16
C GLY A 84 10.85 -10.38 -12.26
N ASN A 85 10.03 -11.33 -12.72
CA ASN A 85 8.59 -11.13 -12.93
C ASN A 85 7.81 -11.08 -11.63
N VAL A 86 7.14 -9.97 -11.35
CA VAL A 86 6.35 -9.80 -10.12
C VAL A 86 4.86 -9.83 -10.44
N SER A 87 4.05 -10.15 -9.43
CA SER A 87 2.59 -10.14 -9.45
C SER A 87 2.02 -8.77 -9.06
N ALA A 88 2.78 -7.97 -8.31
CA ALA A 88 2.41 -6.60 -7.98
C ALA A 88 3.64 -5.75 -7.68
N TRP A 89 3.46 -4.42 -7.69
CA TRP A 89 4.50 -3.45 -7.34
C TRP A 89 4.10 -2.58 -6.14
N ILE A 90 5.07 -2.27 -5.29
CA ILE A 90 5.04 -1.12 -4.38
C ILE A 90 6.09 -0.12 -4.82
N VAL A 91 5.70 1.16 -4.90
CA VAL A 91 6.61 2.24 -5.23
C VAL A 91 6.36 3.47 -4.36
N GLY A 92 7.45 4.10 -3.91
CA GLY A 92 7.46 5.54 -3.62
C GLY A 92 7.69 5.94 -2.18
N SER A 93 7.36 5.09 -1.22
CA SER A 93 7.72 5.33 0.19
C SER A 93 9.23 5.58 0.33
N GLY A 94 9.60 6.65 1.04
CA GLY A 94 10.99 7.07 1.23
C GLY A 94 11.71 7.63 -0.01
N ILE A 95 11.00 7.92 -1.11
CA ILE A 95 11.55 8.51 -2.35
C ILE A 95 10.98 9.93 -2.52
N ASP A 96 11.83 10.92 -2.81
CA ASP A 96 11.39 12.29 -3.08
C ASP A 96 10.77 12.41 -4.48
N ALA A 97 9.60 13.05 -4.57
CA ALA A 97 8.91 13.38 -5.82
C ALA A 97 9.82 14.13 -6.84
N LYS A 98 10.70 15.01 -6.38
CA LYS A 98 11.64 15.75 -7.26
C LYS A 98 12.76 14.87 -7.83
N LYS A 99 13.05 13.73 -7.21
CA LYS A 99 14.05 12.77 -7.72
C LYS A 99 13.49 11.89 -8.85
N TYR A 100 12.19 11.97 -9.15
CA TYR A 100 11.61 11.36 -10.34
C TYR A 100 11.80 12.20 -11.62
N SER A 101 12.03 13.51 -11.49
CA SER A 101 12.33 14.40 -12.63
C SER A 101 13.83 14.51 -12.93
N SER A 102 14.69 14.29 -11.94
CA SER A 102 16.14 14.44 -12.12
C SER A 102 16.78 13.16 -12.65
N PHE A 103 17.42 13.30 -13.80
CA PHE A 103 18.16 12.36 -14.65
C PHE A 103 19.25 11.49 -13.96
N THR A 104 19.44 11.58 -12.64
CA THR A 104 20.57 10.96 -11.90
C THR A 104 20.33 9.53 -11.39
N THR A 105 19.24 8.86 -11.76
CA THR A 105 19.02 7.46 -11.30
C THR A 105 18.81 6.47 -12.44
N TRP A 106 19.86 6.26 -13.26
CA TRP A 106 19.89 5.25 -14.33
C TRP A 106 19.41 3.85 -13.88
N LEU A 107 19.74 3.43 -12.65
CA LEU A 107 19.25 2.17 -12.04
C LEU A 107 17.73 2.17 -11.80
N ARG A 108 17.18 3.27 -11.25
CA ARG A 108 15.73 3.40 -11.03
C ARG A 108 14.99 3.45 -12.36
N HIS A 109 15.53 4.11 -13.39
CA HIS A 109 14.88 4.18 -14.70
C HIS A 109 14.69 2.78 -15.32
N ARG A 110 15.63 1.85 -15.08
CA ARG A 110 15.47 0.43 -15.48
C ARG A 110 14.32 -0.24 -14.73
N HIS A 111 14.20 -0.02 -13.42
CA HIS A 111 13.14 -0.59 -12.60
C HIS A 111 11.76 0.01 -12.91
N PHE A 112 11.69 1.33 -13.17
CA PHE A 112 10.46 2.00 -13.64
C PHE A 112 10.02 1.50 -15.01
N LYS A 113 10.98 1.19 -15.90
CA LYS A 113 10.67 0.54 -17.17
C LYS A 113 10.04 -0.84 -16.95
N SER A 114 10.58 -1.65 -16.02
CA SER A 114 9.99 -2.94 -15.65
C SER A 114 8.56 -2.81 -15.13
N LEU A 115 8.27 -1.78 -14.31
CA LEU A 115 6.93 -1.52 -13.81
C LEU A 115 5.92 -1.26 -14.94
N LYS A 116 6.29 -0.46 -15.94
CA LYS A 116 5.42 -0.20 -17.09
C LYS A 116 5.27 -1.40 -18.01
N ILE A 117 6.35 -2.15 -18.23
CA ILE A 117 6.34 -3.32 -19.13
C ILE A 117 5.49 -4.45 -18.58
N GLN A 118 5.53 -4.71 -17.27
CA GLN A 118 4.83 -5.85 -16.68
C GLN A 118 3.32 -5.61 -16.53
N GLY A 119 2.88 -4.35 -16.39
CA GLY A 119 1.45 -4.02 -16.39
C GLY A 119 0.65 -4.62 -15.22
N VAL A 120 1.32 -4.98 -14.12
CA VAL A 120 0.69 -5.63 -12.96
C VAL A 120 0.19 -4.60 -11.94
N PRO A 121 -0.79 -4.95 -11.09
CA PRO A 121 -1.31 -4.08 -10.05
C PRO A 121 -0.22 -3.37 -9.24
N THR A 122 -0.40 -2.07 -9.00
CA THR A 122 0.65 -1.21 -8.46
C THR A 122 0.12 -0.35 -7.30
N VAL A 123 0.87 -0.31 -6.20
CA VAL A 123 0.68 0.62 -5.09
C VAL A 123 1.65 1.78 -5.25
N LEU A 124 1.12 3.01 -5.26
CA LEU A 124 1.90 4.24 -5.27
C LEU A 124 1.70 4.97 -3.93
N ASP A 125 2.78 5.10 -3.17
CA ASP A 125 2.80 5.81 -1.90
C ASP A 125 3.76 7.01 -1.95
N ALA A 126 3.51 8.01 -1.11
CA ALA A 126 4.34 9.20 -0.91
C ALA A 126 4.88 9.81 -2.23
N GLY A 127 6.18 9.66 -2.50
CA GLY A 127 6.83 10.25 -3.67
C GLY A 127 6.30 9.77 -5.01
N ALA A 128 5.65 8.59 -5.07
CA ALA A 128 5.13 8.03 -6.31
C ALA A 128 3.69 8.48 -6.64
N LEU A 129 3.01 9.20 -5.74
CA LEU A 129 1.62 9.64 -5.92
C LEU A 129 1.40 10.45 -7.21
N HIS A 130 2.43 11.16 -7.68
CA HIS A 130 2.38 11.94 -8.93
C HIS A 130 2.20 11.07 -10.19
N LEU A 131 2.40 9.74 -10.10
CA LEU A 131 2.17 8.77 -11.17
C LEU A 131 0.71 8.30 -11.25
N ALA A 132 -0.14 8.67 -10.28
CA ALA A 132 -1.57 8.35 -10.32
C ALA A 132 -2.21 8.80 -11.64
N GLY A 133 -2.99 7.91 -12.26
CA GLY A 133 -3.64 8.15 -13.55
C GLY A 133 -2.71 8.21 -14.77
N LYS A 134 -1.42 7.85 -14.62
CA LYS A 134 -0.45 7.76 -15.73
C LYS A 134 -0.06 6.32 -16.09
N LEU A 135 -0.61 5.34 -15.37
CA LEU A 135 -0.38 3.92 -15.54
C LEU A 135 -1.67 3.28 -16.07
N GLU A 136 -1.55 2.32 -16.97
CA GLU A 136 -2.70 1.60 -17.54
C GLU A 136 -3.15 0.44 -16.64
N GLN A 137 -2.25 -0.06 -15.79
CA GLN A 137 -2.55 -1.14 -14.85
C GLN A 137 -3.44 -0.69 -13.66
N PRO A 138 -4.13 -1.65 -13.00
CA PRO A 138 -4.84 -1.38 -11.75
C PRO A 138 -3.91 -0.73 -10.72
N THR A 139 -4.29 0.44 -10.21
CA THR A 139 -3.42 1.25 -9.35
C THR A 139 -4.14 1.66 -8.07
N VAL A 140 -3.48 1.47 -6.92
CA VAL A 140 -3.92 2.02 -5.63
C VAL A 140 -2.96 3.10 -5.20
N ILE A 141 -3.50 4.21 -4.72
CA ILE A 141 -2.73 5.25 -4.05
C ILE A 141 -3.09 5.35 -2.58
N THR A 142 -2.11 5.65 -1.73
CA THR A 142 -2.27 5.70 -0.26
C THR A 142 -2.01 7.08 0.34
N PRO A 143 -2.63 8.17 -0.16
CA PRO A 143 -2.33 9.51 0.35
C PRO A 143 -2.91 9.75 1.75
N HIS A 144 -2.26 10.62 2.53
CA HIS A 144 -2.96 11.36 3.60
C HIS A 144 -3.60 12.65 3.05
N CYS A 145 -4.36 13.41 3.86
CA CYS A 145 -5.09 14.59 3.39
C CYS A 145 -4.21 15.65 2.70
N GLY A 146 -3.07 16.01 3.29
CA GLY A 146 -2.10 16.92 2.67
C GLY A 146 -1.50 16.41 1.35
N GLU A 147 -1.14 15.13 1.27
CA GLU A 147 -0.69 14.49 0.03
C GLU A 147 -1.76 14.53 -1.06
N LEU A 148 -3.01 14.24 -0.69
CA LEU A 148 -4.14 14.25 -1.61
C LEU A 148 -4.44 15.67 -2.11
N ALA A 149 -4.42 16.66 -1.23
CA ALA A 149 -4.63 18.07 -1.59
C ALA A 149 -3.60 18.54 -2.61
N ARG A 150 -2.31 18.23 -2.36
CA ARG A 150 -1.21 18.55 -3.28
C ARG A 150 -1.38 17.84 -4.64
N LEU A 151 -1.76 16.56 -4.62
CA LEU A 151 -1.98 15.79 -5.83
C LEU A 151 -3.14 16.37 -6.65
N LEU A 152 -4.30 16.63 -6.04
CA LEU A 152 -5.47 17.21 -6.71
C LEU A 152 -5.18 18.61 -7.27
N THR A 153 -4.47 19.46 -6.51
CA THR A 153 -4.06 20.78 -6.96
C THR A 153 -3.16 20.69 -8.19
N SER A 154 -2.22 19.73 -8.23
CA SER A 154 -1.37 19.49 -9.40
C SER A 154 -2.14 18.99 -10.64
N ARG A 155 -3.39 18.56 -10.47
CA ARG A 155 -4.31 18.13 -11.53
C ARG A 155 -5.42 19.14 -11.81
N GLY A 156 -5.28 20.38 -11.31
CA GLY A 156 -6.21 21.47 -11.57
C GLY A 156 -7.42 21.53 -10.64
N VAL A 157 -7.47 20.72 -9.59
CA VAL A 157 -8.53 20.74 -8.57
C VAL A 157 -8.00 21.42 -7.30
N SER A 158 -8.31 22.70 -7.13
CA SER A 158 -7.89 23.47 -5.96
C SER A 158 -8.64 23.03 -4.71
N VAL A 159 -7.92 22.49 -3.73
CA VAL A 159 -8.47 22.04 -2.44
C VAL A 159 -7.37 22.05 -1.38
N THR A 160 -7.73 22.35 -0.13
CA THR A 160 -6.81 22.34 1.02
C THR A 160 -6.90 21.02 1.81
N SER A 161 -5.91 20.72 2.65
CA SER A 161 -5.96 19.57 3.55
C SER A 161 -7.18 19.60 4.47
N GLU A 162 -7.51 20.78 5.01
CA GLU A 162 -8.60 20.99 5.97
C GLU A 162 -9.96 20.74 5.30
N ALA A 163 -10.09 21.14 4.02
CA ALA A 163 -11.29 20.84 3.24
C ALA A 163 -11.46 19.34 3.00
N ILE A 164 -10.36 18.60 2.83
CA ILE A 164 -10.37 17.13 2.70
C ILE A 164 -10.75 16.49 4.04
N GLU A 165 -10.15 16.94 5.14
CA GLU A 165 -10.45 16.45 6.49
C GLU A 165 -11.90 16.74 6.92
N GLY A 166 -12.46 17.87 6.49
CA GLY A 166 -13.85 18.24 6.78
C GLY A 166 -14.89 17.40 6.02
N ASN A 167 -14.52 16.81 4.87
CA ASN A 167 -15.42 15.91 4.12
C ASN A 167 -14.64 14.82 3.36
N PRO A 168 -14.02 13.86 4.07
CA PRO A 168 -13.11 12.89 3.46
C PRO A 168 -13.83 11.99 2.46
N LYS A 169 -15.10 11.65 2.72
CA LYS A 169 -15.97 10.84 1.83
C LYS A 169 -16.15 11.47 0.45
N LYS A 170 -16.44 12.77 0.40
CA LYS A 170 -16.57 13.50 -0.86
C LYS A 170 -15.25 13.49 -1.61
N TRP A 171 -14.16 13.83 -0.92
CA TRP A 171 -12.87 14.06 -1.58
C TRP A 171 -12.18 12.78 -2.04
N VAL A 172 -12.30 11.68 -1.31
CA VAL A 172 -11.75 10.38 -1.74
C VAL A 172 -12.45 9.88 -3.01
N VAL A 173 -13.78 10.03 -3.11
CA VAL A 173 -14.55 9.68 -4.32
C VAL A 173 -14.19 10.61 -5.48
N THR A 174 -14.13 11.92 -5.25
CA THR A 174 -13.70 12.89 -6.26
C THR A 174 -12.30 12.55 -6.78
N ALA A 175 -11.37 12.20 -5.88
CA ALA A 175 -10.02 11.83 -6.26
C ALA A 175 -9.97 10.55 -7.09
N ALA A 176 -10.68 9.50 -6.67
CA ALA A 176 -10.74 8.25 -7.40
C ALA A 176 -11.23 8.45 -8.84
N LYS A 177 -12.31 9.24 -9.02
CA LYS A 177 -12.85 9.57 -10.35
C LYS A 177 -11.94 10.46 -11.18
N THR A 178 -11.36 11.49 -10.57
CA THR A 178 -10.50 12.46 -11.27
C THR A 178 -9.22 11.80 -11.76
N LEU A 179 -8.67 10.86 -10.98
CA LEU A 179 -7.40 10.21 -11.27
C LEU A 179 -7.56 8.86 -11.98
N GLY A 180 -8.76 8.27 -11.99
CA GLY A 180 -9.01 6.94 -12.57
C GLY A 180 -8.28 5.82 -11.82
N VAL A 181 -8.13 5.93 -10.50
CA VAL A 181 -7.41 4.97 -9.65
C VAL A 181 -8.18 4.68 -8.35
N THR A 182 -7.82 3.61 -7.67
CA THR A 182 -8.29 3.33 -6.31
C THR A 182 -7.54 4.22 -5.32
N VAL A 183 -8.25 4.87 -4.41
CA VAL A 183 -7.68 5.79 -3.42
C VAL A 183 -7.96 5.27 -2.02
N LEU A 184 -6.92 4.92 -1.26
CA LEU A 184 -6.95 4.67 0.17
C LEU A 184 -6.53 5.95 0.89
N LEU A 185 -7.49 6.74 1.35
CA LEU A 185 -7.25 7.97 2.09
C LEU A 185 -6.98 7.67 3.56
N LYS A 186 -5.72 7.88 3.97
CA LYS A 186 -5.24 7.72 5.34
C LYS A 186 -5.80 8.84 6.23
N GLY A 187 -6.18 8.49 7.47
CA GLY A 187 -6.70 9.42 8.48
C GLY A 187 -7.15 8.67 9.73
N SER A 188 -7.74 9.38 10.70
CA SER A 188 -8.32 8.77 11.92
C SER A 188 -9.34 7.67 11.60
N ARG A 189 -10.13 7.91 10.55
CA ARG A 189 -10.88 6.89 9.84
C ARG A 189 -10.36 6.80 8.41
N THR A 190 -10.01 5.59 7.99
CA THR A 190 -9.55 5.33 6.62
C THR A 190 -10.76 5.15 5.71
N TYR A 191 -10.68 5.74 4.52
CA TYR A 191 -11.67 5.57 3.45
C TYR A 191 -11.00 5.01 2.22
N VAL A 192 -11.67 4.08 1.53
CA VAL A 192 -11.21 3.57 0.24
C VAL A 192 -12.26 3.87 -0.80
N ALA A 193 -11.88 4.48 -1.92
CA ALA A 193 -12.79 4.69 -3.03
C ALA A 193 -12.21 4.21 -4.35
N GLN A 194 -13.11 3.72 -5.20
CA GLN A 194 -12.85 3.39 -6.59
C GLN A 194 -14.13 3.67 -7.38
N ASP A 195 -14.06 4.52 -8.40
CA ASP A 195 -15.23 5.01 -9.12
C ASP A 195 -16.31 5.56 -8.16
N ASP A 196 -17.50 4.94 -8.13
CA ASP A 196 -18.64 5.25 -7.26
C ASP A 196 -18.72 4.34 -6.01
N PHE A 197 -17.78 3.42 -5.86
CA PHE A 197 -17.71 2.51 -4.73
C PHE A 197 -16.90 3.13 -3.60
N LEU A 198 -17.52 3.30 -2.43
CA LEU A 198 -16.89 3.89 -1.24
C LEU A 198 -16.94 2.89 -0.08
N ILE A 199 -15.77 2.52 0.43
CA ILE A 199 -15.62 1.70 1.63
C ILE A 199 -15.21 2.58 2.80
N GLU A 200 -15.93 2.45 3.91
CA GLU A 200 -15.63 3.10 5.18
C GLU A 200 -15.14 2.07 6.19
N LEU A 201 -13.94 2.30 6.75
CA LEU A 201 -13.37 1.46 7.80
C LEU A 201 -13.78 1.93 9.21
N PRO A 202 -13.65 1.06 10.23
CA PRO A 202 -13.69 1.47 11.63
C PRO A 202 -12.63 2.53 11.97
N ILE A 203 -12.83 3.22 13.09
CA ILE A 203 -11.81 4.15 13.62
C ILE A 203 -10.61 3.33 14.09
N ALA A 204 -9.42 3.72 13.65
CA ALA A 204 -8.17 3.09 14.08
C ALA A 204 -7.64 3.74 15.37
N THR A 205 -6.70 3.07 16.04
CA THR A 205 -6.06 3.63 17.24
C THR A 205 -5.31 4.94 16.91
N PRO A 206 -5.45 6.02 17.70
CA PRO A 206 -4.73 7.27 17.45
C PRO A 206 -3.21 7.11 17.56
N TRP A 207 -2.74 6.06 18.25
CA TRP A 207 -1.32 5.71 18.36
C TRP A 207 -0.67 5.34 17.01
N LEU A 208 -1.44 5.20 15.93
CA LEU A 208 -0.93 5.11 14.56
C LEU A 208 -0.33 6.42 14.02
N ALA A 209 -0.52 7.55 14.71
CA ALA A 209 0.07 8.84 14.40
C ALA A 209 1.59 8.89 14.72
N THR A 210 2.31 7.89 14.22
CA THR A 210 3.77 7.75 14.33
C THR A 210 4.37 7.62 12.93
N ALA A 211 5.61 8.11 12.77
CA ALA A 211 6.31 8.02 11.50
C ALA A 211 6.55 6.55 11.10
N GLY A 212 6.37 6.23 9.82
CA GLY A 212 6.59 4.88 9.29
C GLY A 212 5.39 3.94 9.37
N SER A 213 4.30 4.28 10.07
CA SER A 213 3.08 3.45 10.08
C SER A 213 2.47 3.29 8.68
N GLY A 214 2.55 4.34 7.85
CA GLY A 214 2.18 4.29 6.44
C GLY A 214 3.02 3.32 5.61
N ASP A 215 4.29 3.14 5.95
CA ASP A 215 5.20 2.20 5.25
C ASP A 215 4.81 0.75 5.58
N VAL A 216 4.45 0.50 6.84
CA VAL A 216 3.90 -0.80 7.28
C VAL A 216 2.59 -1.11 6.55
N LEU A 217 1.65 -0.15 6.50
CA LEU A 217 0.41 -0.29 5.74
C LEU A 217 0.67 -0.60 4.26
N THR A 218 1.63 0.11 3.65
CA THR A 218 2.00 -0.08 2.24
C THR A 218 2.54 -1.50 2.00
N GLY A 219 3.37 -2.02 2.92
CA GLY A 219 3.86 -3.40 2.88
C GLY A 219 2.75 -4.44 2.96
N ILE A 220 1.81 -4.28 3.90
CA ILE A 220 0.62 -5.15 4.03
C ILE A 220 -0.22 -5.11 2.75
N LEU A 221 -0.47 -3.90 2.23
CA LEU A 221 -1.28 -3.68 1.03
C LEU A 221 -0.68 -4.35 -0.20
N GLY A 222 0.60 -4.10 -0.49
CA GLY A 222 1.23 -4.71 -1.67
C GLY A 222 1.33 -6.23 -1.55
N SER A 223 1.51 -6.77 -0.34
CA SER A 223 1.48 -8.22 -0.10
C SER A 223 0.11 -8.83 -0.47
N LEU A 224 -0.98 -8.24 0.01
CA LEU A 224 -2.32 -8.72 -0.33
C LEU A 224 -2.67 -8.53 -1.82
N ILE A 225 -2.22 -7.46 -2.44
CA ILE A 225 -2.42 -7.24 -3.88
C ILE A 225 -1.66 -8.31 -4.69
N ALA A 226 -0.42 -8.64 -4.30
CA ALA A 226 0.36 -9.66 -4.99
C ALA A 226 -0.23 -11.06 -4.83
N THR A 227 -0.77 -11.41 -3.66
CA THR A 227 -1.45 -12.69 -3.44
C THR A 227 -2.75 -12.78 -4.22
N ASN A 228 -3.53 -11.68 -4.29
CA ASN A 228 -4.80 -11.61 -5.01
C ASN A 228 -4.67 -11.17 -6.47
N PHE A 229 -3.49 -11.27 -7.07
CA PHE A 229 -3.23 -10.75 -8.42
C PHE A 229 -4.25 -11.23 -9.47
N ILE A 230 -4.60 -12.52 -9.44
CA ILE A 230 -5.56 -13.11 -10.38
C ILE A 230 -6.97 -12.53 -10.16
N GLU A 231 -7.41 -12.43 -8.91
CA GLU A 231 -8.74 -11.90 -8.54
C GLU A 231 -8.90 -10.43 -8.95
N ILE A 232 -7.84 -9.62 -8.83
CA ILE A 232 -7.84 -8.22 -9.25
C ILE A 232 -8.00 -8.08 -10.76
N LEU A 233 -7.38 -8.98 -11.54
CA LEU A 233 -7.51 -8.95 -13.00
C LEU A 233 -8.90 -9.39 -13.47
N ASN A 234 -9.59 -10.21 -12.68
CA ASN A 234 -10.94 -10.70 -12.99
C ASN A 234 -12.06 -9.73 -12.57
N ASP A 235 -11.88 -8.98 -11.47
CA ASP A 235 -12.85 -8.01 -10.98
C ASP A 235 -12.17 -6.69 -10.58
N LYS A 236 -12.56 -5.62 -11.28
CA LYS A 236 -12.05 -4.28 -11.03
C LYS A 236 -12.26 -3.83 -9.58
N ASN A 237 -13.40 -4.16 -8.96
CA ASN A 237 -13.75 -3.67 -7.61
C ASN A 237 -12.93 -4.35 -6.52
N ARG A 238 -12.36 -5.53 -6.81
CA ARG A 238 -11.58 -6.32 -5.86
C ARG A 238 -10.40 -5.55 -5.29
N LEU A 239 -9.82 -4.64 -6.07
CA LEU A 239 -8.69 -3.83 -5.63
C LEU A 239 -9.05 -2.91 -4.45
N ALA A 240 -10.23 -2.29 -4.46
CA ALA A 240 -10.72 -1.48 -3.35
C ALA A 240 -10.98 -2.32 -2.09
N GLU A 241 -11.52 -3.52 -2.25
CA GLU A 241 -11.79 -4.46 -1.16
C GLU A 241 -10.51 -4.96 -0.48
N ILE A 242 -9.48 -5.25 -1.28
CA ILE A 242 -8.15 -5.62 -0.79
C ILE A 242 -7.50 -4.44 -0.07
N ALA A 243 -7.62 -3.23 -0.64
CA ALA A 243 -7.10 -2.02 -0.01
C ALA A 243 -7.75 -1.76 1.36
N ALA A 244 -9.07 -1.95 1.47
CA ALA A 244 -9.77 -1.86 2.75
C ALA A 244 -9.35 -2.98 3.72
N THR A 245 -9.15 -4.21 3.22
CA THR A 245 -8.67 -5.33 4.03
C THR A 245 -7.28 -5.08 4.60
N ALA A 246 -6.36 -4.55 3.81
CA ALA A 246 -5.02 -4.18 4.25
C ALA A 246 -5.06 -3.11 5.37
N ALA A 247 -5.89 -2.08 5.20
CA ALA A 247 -6.07 -1.05 6.22
C ALA A 247 -6.70 -1.61 7.51
N LEU A 248 -7.61 -2.58 7.41
CA LEU A 248 -8.19 -3.23 8.57
C LEU A 248 -7.17 -4.10 9.33
N ILE A 249 -6.35 -4.89 8.62
CA ILE A 249 -5.25 -5.67 9.21
C ILE A 249 -4.27 -4.73 9.92
N HIS A 250 -3.86 -3.65 9.27
CA HIS A 250 -2.98 -2.65 9.84
C HIS A 250 -3.56 -2.02 11.12
N ALA A 251 -4.85 -1.64 11.10
CA ALA A 251 -5.52 -1.07 12.27
C ALA A 251 -5.63 -2.08 13.43
N ASN A 252 -5.93 -3.34 13.14
CA ASN A 252 -6.00 -4.41 14.15
C ASN A 252 -4.62 -4.72 14.74
N ALA A 253 -3.59 -4.83 13.90
CA ALA A 253 -2.21 -5.05 14.34
C ALA A 253 -1.72 -3.91 15.23
N ALA A 254 -2.00 -2.66 14.84
CA ALA A 254 -1.65 -1.49 15.65
C ALA A 254 -2.43 -1.43 16.98
N LYS A 255 -3.70 -1.83 16.99
CA LYS A 255 -4.48 -1.95 18.23
C LYS A 255 -3.84 -2.97 19.17
N ASN A 256 -3.48 -4.14 18.66
CA ASN A 256 -2.83 -5.20 19.44
C ASN A 256 -1.47 -4.76 19.98
N ALA A 257 -0.65 -4.10 19.14
CA ALA A 257 0.65 -3.56 19.53
C ALA A 257 0.53 -2.45 20.59
N SER A 258 -0.46 -1.56 20.44
CA SER A 258 -0.62 -0.41 21.32
C SER A 258 -1.01 -0.76 22.73
N GLN A 259 -1.92 -1.73 22.90
CA GLN A 259 -2.56 -2.03 24.20
C GLN A 259 -3.06 -0.77 24.95
N GLY A 260 -3.38 0.30 24.21
CA GLY A 260 -3.80 1.60 24.77
C GLY A 260 -2.69 2.62 24.99
N GLY A 261 -1.42 2.31 24.69
CA GLY A 261 -0.26 3.19 24.81
C GLY A 261 0.47 3.50 23.49
N PRO A 262 1.49 4.38 23.53
CA PRO A 262 2.28 4.77 22.37
C PRO A 262 3.06 3.59 21.79
N ILE A 263 3.16 3.56 20.46
CA ILE A 263 3.93 2.55 19.73
C ILE A 263 4.79 3.19 18.63
N PRO A 264 6.00 2.66 18.41
CA PRO A 264 6.72 2.91 17.17
C PRO A 264 6.14 2.03 16.04
N ALA A 265 6.42 2.36 14.79
CA ALA A 265 5.82 1.67 13.63
C ALA A 265 6.26 0.20 13.54
N GLU A 266 7.50 -0.11 13.91
CA GLU A 266 8.04 -1.47 13.89
C GLU A 266 7.31 -2.43 14.85
N SER A 267 6.71 -1.93 15.92
CA SER A 267 5.92 -2.75 16.86
C SER A 267 4.62 -3.28 16.24
N ILE A 268 4.16 -2.71 15.12
CA ILE A 268 2.99 -3.20 14.38
C ILE A 268 3.32 -4.52 13.66
N ILE A 269 4.57 -4.70 13.23
CA ILE A 269 4.97 -5.79 12.32
C ILE A 269 4.76 -7.19 12.94
N PRO A 270 5.18 -7.46 14.20
CA PRO A 270 4.96 -8.76 14.83
C PRO A 270 3.47 -9.12 14.97
N GLU A 271 2.60 -8.11 15.09
CA GLU A 271 1.16 -8.29 15.31
C GLU A 271 0.36 -8.54 14.02
N ILE A 272 0.98 -8.40 12.83
CA ILE A 272 0.31 -8.58 11.54
C ILE A 272 -0.26 -9.99 11.39
N SER A 273 0.55 -11.02 11.67
CA SER A 273 0.11 -12.42 11.56
C SER A 273 -1.03 -12.74 12.54
N GLY A 274 -0.96 -12.19 13.75
CA GLY A 274 -2.03 -12.29 14.75
C GLY A 274 -3.33 -11.63 14.27
N ALA A 275 -3.24 -10.44 13.69
CA ALA A 275 -4.39 -9.72 13.12
C ALA A 275 -5.03 -10.48 11.95
N ILE A 276 -4.23 -11.07 11.06
CA ILE A 276 -4.73 -11.91 9.95
C ILE A 276 -5.43 -13.15 10.51
N THR A 277 -4.81 -13.82 11.49
CA THR A 277 -5.39 -15.01 12.13
C THR A 277 -6.75 -14.71 12.77
N GLN A 278 -6.90 -13.54 13.39
CA GLN A 278 -8.18 -13.10 13.96
C GLN A 278 -9.28 -12.90 12.91
N LEU A 279 -8.92 -12.42 11.71
CA LEU A 279 -9.87 -12.23 10.60
C LEU A 279 -10.27 -13.55 9.92
N LEU A 280 -9.40 -14.56 9.97
CA LEU A 280 -9.66 -15.87 9.38
C LEU A 280 -10.56 -16.78 10.25
N LYS A 281 -10.73 -16.47 11.53
CA LYS A 281 -11.70 -17.13 12.42
C LYS A 281 -13.12 -16.75 12.00
#